data_AF-A0A1V5KZY4-F1
#
_entry.id   AF-A0A1V5KZY4-F1
#
_cell.length_a   1.000
_cell.length_b   1.000
_cell.length_c   1.000
_cell.angle_alpha   90.00
_cell.angle_beta   90.00
_cell.angle_gamma   90.00
#
_symmetry.space_group_name_H-M   'P 1'
#
loop_
_entity.id
_entity.type
_entity.pdbx_description
1 polymer ?
#
loop_
_entity_poly.entity_id
_entity_poly.type
_entity_poly.pdbx_seq_one_letter_code
_entity_poly.pdbx_strand_id
1 'polypeptide(L)'
;MKAFKSSVVMAAMMGMTVFVPSVSGENALESNLNLIEQWVEVEKTISREKADWEIQRQSLKDVVSVYEKELEMLNERIADAAALTSSADSKREALLEEQGQISKAEDVIERSIKQQEALMLKLLNRLPEPLVQEIRPLSQRIPQPGTGTVLSLSQRLQNIVGILTQVDKFNTTVEVIPDQRDFGDGSVVEVSTIYLGLGTALYADKSGRHAGSGSVSAEGVWTWEPHDDWAPAVLAMIRMYQGATNEIRFVPVPVEIQ
;
A
#
# COMPACT_ATOMS: atom_id res chain seq x y z
N MET A 1 -4.69 73.42 1.50
CA MET A 1 -4.38 74.83 1.17
C MET A 1 -3.98 75.57 2.43
N LYS A 2 -3.12 76.58 2.27
CA LYS A 2 -2.27 77.24 3.27
C LYS A 2 -3.03 77.80 4.48
N ALA A 3 -2.40 77.65 5.64
CA ALA A 3 -2.68 78.35 6.89
C ALA A 3 -2.50 79.87 6.73
N PHE A 4 -3.34 80.66 7.41
CA PHE A 4 -3.05 82.07 7.67
C PHE A 4 -3.37 82.46 9.10
N LYS A 5 -2.47 83.29 9.62
CA LYS A 5 -2.19 83.57 11.03
C LYS A 5 -3.13 84.63 11.61
N SER A 6 -3.30 84.48 12.93
CA SER A 6 -3.71 85.48 13.91
C SER A 6 -3.01 86.84 13.75
N SER A 7 -3.75 87.93 13.95
CA SER A 7 -3.23 89.12 14.64
C SER A 7 -4.37 89.94 15.23
N VAL A 8 -4.37 90.02 16.55
CA VAL A 8 -5.10 90.97 17.40
C VAL A 8 -4.49 92.36 17.23
N VAL A 9 -5.31 93.40 17.12
CA VAL A 9 -4.90 94.79 17.41
C VAL A 9 -6.00 95.47 18.22
N MET A 10 -5.58 95.99 19.37
CA MET A 10 -6.33 96.75 20.36
C MET A 10 -5.72 98.16 20.41
N ALA A 11 -6.54 99.21 20.26
CA ALA A 11 -6.31 100.61 20.66
C ALA A 11 -7.34 101.51 19.94
N ALA A 12 -7.84 102.63 20.42
CA ALA A 12 -7.91 103.29 21.72
C ALA A 12 -8.84 104.51 21.52
N MET A 13 -9.62 104.88 22.53
CA MET A 13 -10.48 106.07 22.60
C MET A 13 -9.72 107.39 22.44
N MET A 14 -10.28 108.37 21.71
CA MET A 14 -10.62 109.72 22.21
C MET A 14 -11.08 110.64 21.07
N GLY A 15 -12.23 111.29 21.24
CA GLY A 15 -12.74 112.31 20.31
C GLY A 15 -14.23 112.57 20.49
N MET A 16 -14.57 113.36 21.50
CA MET A 16 -15.93 113.74 21.87
C MET A 16 -16.44 114.87 20.98
N THR A 17 -17.45 114.61 20.14
CA THR A 17 -18.36 115.63 19.61
C THR A 17 -19.79 115.14 19.79
N VAL A 18 -20.55 115.89 20.59
CA VAL A 18 -21.97 115.65 20.90
C VAL A 18 -22.80 115.99 19.66
N PHE A 19 -23.42 114.98 19.07
CA PHE A 19 -24.57 115.15 18.18
C PHE A 19 -25.64 114.16 18.63
N VAL A 20 -26.70 114.68 19.24
CA VAL A 20 -27.98 114.00 19.50
C VAL A 20 -29.03 115.05 19.12
N PRO A 21 -30.15 114.75 18.43
CA PRO A 21 -30.76 113.44 18.18
C PRO A 21 -31.15 113.18 16.71
N SER A 22 -31.35 111.92 16.35
CA SER A 22 -32.61 111.53 15.71
C SER A 22 -32.70 110.01 15.74
N VAL A 23 -33.87 109.54 16.15
CA VAL A 23 -34.24 108.13 16.16
C VAL A 23 -34.03 107.54 14.76
N SER A 24 -33.18 106.53 14.68
CA SER A 24 -33.30 105.48 13.67
C SER A 24 -33.14 104.16 14.39
N GLY A 25 -34.22 103.79 15.09
CA GLY A 25 -34.38 102.48 15.70
C GLY A 25 -34.51 101.34 14.69
N GLU A 26 -34.45 101.60 13.38
CA GLU A 26 -34.55 100.56 12.34
C GLU A 26 -33.27 99.74 12.15
N ASN A 27 -32.06 100.32 12.21
CA ASN A 27 -30.81 99.58 11.91
C ASN A 27 -30.28 98.70 13.06
N ALA A 28 -30.56 99.03 14.33
CA ALA A 28 -30.10 98.24 15.47
C ALA A 28 -30.94 96.97 15.70
N LEU A 29 -32.22 97.01 15.34
CA LEU A 29 -33.10 95.85 15.40
C LEU A 29 -32.80 94.87 14.26
N GLU A 30 -32.62 95.35 13.03
CA GLU A 30 -32.24 94.49 11.90
C GLU A 30 -30.88 93.81 12.09
N SER A 31 -29.88 94.51 12.62
CA SER A 31 -28.57 93.90 12.93
C SER A 31 -28.65 92.86 14.05
N ASN A 32 -29.47 93.08 15.08
CA ASN A 32 -29.67 92.08 16.14
C ASN A 32 -30.47 90.87 15.63
N LEU A 33 -31.45 91.08 14.75
CA LEU A 33 -32.21 90.01 14.11
C LEU A 33 -31.32 89.16 13.19
N ASN A 34 -30.42 89.78 12.40
CA ASN A 34 -29.46 89.07 11.55
C ASN A 34 -28.42 88.30 12.40
N LEU A 35 -27.95 88.86 13.51
CA LEU A 35 -27.04 88.17 14.43
C LEU A 35 -27.72 86.97 15.12
N ILE A 36 -29.01 87.09 15.44
CA ILE A 36 -29.84 85.99 15.95
C ILE A 36 -30.06 84.93 14.86
N GLU A 37 -30.34 85.34 13.61
CA GLU A 37 -30.51 84.42 12.48
C GLU A 37 -29.22 83.64 12.18
N GLN A 38 -28.07 84.31 12.15
CA GLN A 38 -26.75 83.68 12.01
C GLN A 38 -26.43 82.76 13.18
N TRP A 39 -26.74 83.16 14.41
CA TRP A 39 -26.56 82.31 15.59
C TRP A 39 -27.45 81.07 15.53
N VAL A 40 -28.71 81.21 15.11
CA VAL A 40 -29.63 80.08 14.90
C VAL A 40 -29.12 79.16 13.81
N GLU A 41 -28.59 79.68 12.69
CA GLU A 41 -28.06 78.84 11.61
C GLU A 41 -26.77 78.13 12.04
N VAL A 42 -25.89 78.77 12.82
CA VAL A 42 -24.71 78.15 13.42
C VAL A 42 -25.12 77.07 14.43
N GLU A 43 -26.05 77.35 15.34
CA GLU A 43 -26.55 76.38 16.31
C GLU A 43 -27.21 75.18 15.60
N LYS A 44 -27.96 75.43 14.53
CA LYS A 44 -28.56 74.39 13.68
C LYS A 44 -27.51 73.59 12.91
N THR A 45 -26.39 74.20 12.54
CA THR A 45 -25.25 73.52 11.89
C THR A 45 -24.49 72.67 12.89
N ILE A 46 -24.19 73.20 14.09
CA ILE A 46 -23.57 72.48 15.20
C ILE A 46 -24.42 71.27 15.60
N SER A 47 -25.74 71.45 15.68
CA SER A 47 -26.68 70.37 16.01
C SER A 47 -26.68 69.28 14.95
N ARG A 48 -26.68 69.65 13.65
CA ARG A 48 -26.54 68.69 12.53
C ARG A 48 -25.21 67.95 12.57
N GLU A 49 -24.10 68.66 12.69
CA GLU A 49 -22.75 68.09 12.74
C GLU A 49 -22.58 67.14 13.94
N LYS A 50 -23.16 67.48 15.09
CA LYS A 50 -23.13 66.65 16.30
C LYS A 50 -23.96 65.37 16.12
N ALA A 51 -25.12 65.47 15.47
CA ALA A 51 -25.93 64.31 15.13
C ALA A 51 -25.21 63.40 14.13
N ASP A 52 -24.63 63.97 13.07
CA ASP A 52 -23.86 63.23 12.06
C ASP A 52 -22.62 62.58 12.66
N TRP A 53 -21.91 63.27 13.57
CA TRP A 53 -20.77 62.72 14.28
C TRP A 53 -21.15 61.52 15.16
N GLU A 54 -22.27 61.58 15.89
CA GLU A 54 -22.70 60.45 16.72
C GLU A 54 -23.10 59.25 15.84
N ILE A 55 -23.77 59.49 14.70
CA ILE A 55 -24.11 58.45 13.72
C ILE A 55 -22.83 57.83 13.14
N GLN A 56 -21.86 58.63 12.70
CA GLN A 56 -20.59 58.16 12.16
C GLN A 56 -19.78 57.39 13.21
N ARG A 57 -19.75 57.89 14.44
CA ARG A 57 -19.08 57.23 15.56
C ARG A 57 -19.70 55.88 15.86
N GLN A 58 -21.03 55.79 15.86
CA GLN A 58 -21.72 54.52 16.06
C GLN A 58 -21.46 53.56 14.89
N SER A 59 -21.56 54.04 13.65
CA SER A 59 -21.25 53.24 12.46
C SER A 59 -19.81 52.71 12.48
N LEU A 60 -18.83 53.53 12.85
CA LEU A 60 -17.44 53.10 12.99
C LEU A 60 -17.26 52.05 14.09
N LYS A 61 -17.95 52.21 15.24
CA LYS A 61 -17.93 51.18 16.29
C LYS A 61 -18.54 49.86 15.81
N ASP A 62 -19.64 49.93 15.07
CA ASP A 62 -20.30 48.74 14.52
C ASP A 62 -19.36 48.03 13.52
N VAL A 63 -18.72 48.78 12.63
CA VAL A 63 -17.72 48.27 11.67
C VAL A 63 -16.52 47.65 12.39
N VAL A 64 -15.97 48.31 13.41
CA VAL A 64 -14.88 47.76 14.23
C VAL A 64 -15.30 46.44 14.88
N SER A 65 -16.51 46.38 15.45
CA SER A 65 -17.00 45.15 16.09
C SER A 65 -17.20 44.00 15.09
N VAL A 66 -17.57 44.30 13.84
CA VAL A 66 -17.67 43.31 12.77
C VAL A 66 -16.27 42.81 12.38
N TYR A 67 -15.29 43.71 12.22
CA TYR A 67 -13.92 43.32 11.90
C TYR A 67 -13.25 42.54 13.03
N GLU A 68 -13.54 42.84 14.30
CA GLU A 68 -13.05 42.06 15.44
C GLU A 68 -13.59 40.63 15.40
N LYS A 69 -14.89 40.45 15.13
CA LYS A 69 -15.51 39.12 14.96
C LYS A 69 -14.97 38.38 13.74
N GLU A 70 -14.73 39.09 12.64
CA GLU A 70 -14.14 38.50 11.44
C GLU A 70 -12.69 38.06 11.68
N LEU A 71 -11.90 38.84 12.42
CA LEU A 71 -10.56 38.48 12.85
C LEU A 71 -10.55 37.23 13.74
N GLU A 72 -11.46 37.16 14.72
CA GLU A 72 -11.61 35.99 15.58
C GLU A 72 -11.92 34.73 14.76
N MET A 73 -12.91 34.82 13.86
CA MET A 73 -13.28 33.72 12.97
C MET A 73 -12.14 33.30 12.04
N LEU A 74 -11.39 34.25 11.48
CA LEU A 74 -10.24 33.96 10.63
C LEU A 74 -9.12 33.27 11.40
N ASN A 75 -8.84 33.72 12.63
CA ASN A 75 -7.84 33.08 13.49
C ASN A 75 -8.23 31.65 13.87
N GLU A 76 -9.50 31.40 14.19
CA GLU A 76 -10.02 30.05 14.44
C GLU A 76 -9.83 29.16 13.20
N ARG A 77 -10.21 29.64 12.01
CA ARG A 77 -10.02 28.90 10.76
C ARG A 77 -8.54 28.60 10.46
N ILE A 78 -7.64 29.53 10.76
CA ILE A 78 -6.18 29.34 10.60
C ILE A 78 -5.69 28.26 11.58
N ALA A 79 -6.14 28.30 12.84
CA ALA A 79 -5.78 27.32 13.85
C ALA A 79 -6.26 25.92 13.47
N ASP A 80 -7.50 25.79 13.02
CA ASP A 80 -8.07 24.52 12.55
C ASP A 80 -7.31 23.98 11.32
N ALA A 81 -7.01 24.84 10.35
CA ALA A 81 -6.23 24.46 9.17
C ALA A 81 -4.81 24.01 9.53
N ALA A 82 -4.16 24.69 10.49
CA ALA A 82 -2.85 24.30 10.98
C ALA A 82 -2.87 22.96 11.72
N ALA A 83 -3.89 22.73 12.57
CA ALA A 83 -4.06 21.46 13.29
C ALA A 83 -4.33 20.28 12.34
N LEU A 84 -5.18 20.48 11.33
CA LEU A 84 -5.42 19.48 10.28
C LEU A 84 -4.15 19.15 9.49
N THR A 85 -3.38 20.18 9.12
CA THR A 85 -2.10 20.00 8.41
C THR A 85 -1.11 19.21 9.25
N SER A 86 -0.92 19.59 10.52
CA SER A 86 -0.03 18.88 11.44
C SER A 86 -0.45 17.43 11.66
N SER A 87 -1.75 17.15 11.79
CA SER A 87 -2.26 15.78 11.90
C SER A 87 -2.00 14.97 10.62
N ALA A 88 -2.16 15.59 9.45
CA ALA A 88 -1.89 14.95 8.16
C ALA A 88 -0.40 14.64 8.00
N ASP A 89 0.49 15.56 8.38
CA ASP A 89 1.93 15.36 8.35
C ASP A 89 2.36 14.22 9.29
N SER A 90 1.82 14.17 10.51
CA SER A 90 2.08 13.08 11.45
C SER A 90 1.61 11.72 10.92
N LYS A 91 0.41 11.65 10.30
CA LYS A 91 -0.07 10.42 9.65
C LYS A 91 0.81 10.01 8.48
N ARG A 92 1.28 10.98 7.69
CA ARG A 92 2.19 10.73 6.57
C ARG A 92 3.51 10.14 7.06
N GLU A 93 4.09 10.71 8.11
CA GLU A 93 5.33 10.21 8.71
C GLU A 93 5.16 8.79 9.25
N ALA A 94 4.06 8.51 9.98
CA ALA A 94 3.76 7.17 10.47
C ALA A 94 3.58 6.14 9.33
N LEU A 95 2.88 6.51 8.25
CA LEU A 95 2.71 5.63 7.08
C LEU A 95 4.03 5.39 6.34
N LEU A 96 4.92 6.38 6.25
CA LEU A 96 6.25 6.21 5.67
C LEU A 96 7.13 5.28 6.50
N GLU A 97 7.05 5.38 7.83
CA GLU A 97 7.73 4.45 8.72
C GLU A 97 7.20 3.03 8.56
N GLU A 98 5.88 2.85 8.56
CA GLU A 98 5.22 1.55 8.34
C GLU A 98 5.62 0.95 6.98
N GLN A 99 5.57 1.75 5.91
CA GLN A 99 6.02 1.34 4.58
C GLN A 99 7.49 0.90 4.59
N GLY A 100 8.35 1.62 5.32
CA GLY A 100 9.76 1.26 5.48
C GLY A 100 9.95 -0.08 6.21
N GLN A 101 9.13 -0.38 7.22
CA GLN A 101 9.18 -1.68 7.91
C GLN A 101 8.69 -2.82 7.02
N ILE A 102 7.60 -2.60 6.27
CA ILE A 102 7.07 -3.58 5.30
C ILE A 102 8.12 -3.90 4.23
N SER A 103 8.74 -2.88 3.64
CA SER A 103 9.78 -3.08 2.61
C SER A 103 10.96 -3.90 3.14
N LYS A 104 11.43 -3.66 4.37
CA LYS A 104 12.49 -4.47 4.98
C LYS A 104 12.07 -5.94 5.17
N ALA A 105 10.82 -6.18 5.56
CA ALA A 105 10.29 -7.52 5.70
C ALA A 105 10.17 -8.23 4.34
N GLU A 106 9.70 -7.52 3.31
CA GLU A 106 9.65 -8.00 1.92
C GLU A 106 11.04 -8.41 1.42
N ASP A 107 12.09 -7.61 1.68
CA ASP A 107 13.46 -7.93 1.30
C ASP A 107 14.00 -9.21 1.97
N VAL A 108 13.60 -9.47 3.22
CA VAL A 108 13.96 -10.70 3.94
C VAL A 108 13.26 -11.90 3.29
N ILE A 109 11.96 -11.77 3.03
CA ILE A 109 11.15 -12.83 2.42
C ILE A 109 11.65 -13.11 1.00
N GLU A 110 11.95 -12.09 0.20
CA GLU A 110 12.43 -12.25 -1.16
C GLU A 110 13.77 -13.01 -1.19
N ARG A 111 14.71 -12.65 -0.31
CA ARG A 111 15.99 -13.37 -0.19
C ARG A 111 15.78 -14.84 0.16
N SER A 112 14.89 -15.11 1.11
CA SER A 112 14.51 -16.46 1.49
C SER A 112 13.91 -17.22 0.30
N ILE A 113 12.91 -16.65 -0.38
CA ILE A 113 12.30 -17.29 -1.56
C ILE A 113 13.35 -17.60 -2.64
N LYS A 114 14.27 -16.68 -2.95
CA LYS A 114 15.34 -16.91 -3.94
C LYS A 114 16.23 -18.10 -3.56
N GLN A 115 16.58 -18.24 -2.28
CA GLN A 115 17.38 -19.37 -1.80
C GLN A 115 16.61 -20.69 -1.96
N GLN A 116 15.31 -20.70 -1.64
CA GLN A 116 14.47 -21.89 -1.73
C GLN A 116 14.23 -22.29 -3.19
N GLU A 117 14.02 -21.34 -4.09
CA GLU A 117 13.92 -21.59 -5.54
C GLU A 117 15.20 -22.26 -6.06
N ALA A 118 16.38 -21.75 -5.68
CA ALA A 118 17.65 -22.34 -6.09
C ALA A 118 17.86 -23.75 -5.54
N LEU A 119 17.42 -24.02 -4.30
CA LEU A 119 17.46 -25.37 -3.73
C LEU A 119 16.47 -26.30 -4.44
N MET A 120 15.24 -25.83 -4.70
CA MET A 120 14.23 -26.59 -5.42
C MET A 120 14.72 -27.02 -6.80
N LEU A 121 15.32 -26.11 -7.58
CA LEU A 121 15.88 -26.43 -8.89
C LEU A 121 16.96 -27.52 -8.82
N LYS A 122 17.76 -27.56 -7.76
CA LYS A 122 18.74 -28.65 -7.55
C LYS A 122 18.06 -29.97 -7.18
N LEU A 123 16.99 -29.91 -6.39
CA LEU A 123 16.25 -31.10 -5.96
C LEU A 123 15.44 -31.72 -7.09
N LEU A 124 14.98 -30.93 -8.07
CA LEU A 124 14.24 -31.44 -9.23
C LEU A 124 14.99 -32.56 -9.97
N ASN A 125 16.32 -32.49 -10.03
CA ASN A 125 17.16 -33.52 -10.68
C ASN A 125 17.10 -34.89 -9.95
N ARG A 126 16.74 -34.90 -8.66
CA ARG A 126 16.65 -36.10 -7.83
C ARG A 126 15.27 -36.76 -7.84
N LEU A 127 14.28 -36.09 -8.40
CA LEU A 127 12.92 -36.61 -8.45
C LEU A 127 12.77 -37.63 -9.58
N PRO A 128 11.91 -38.65 -9.40
CA PRO A 128 11.63 -39.62 -10.46
C PRO A 128 10.90 -38.93 -11.63
N GLU A 129 11.16 -39.41 -12.84
CA GLU A 129 10.65 -38.82 -14.09
C GLU A 129 9.12 -38.58 -14.09
N PRO A 130 8.26 -39.52 -13.62
CA PRO A 130 6.82 -39.29 -13.61
C PRO A 130 6.41 -38.08 -12.76
N LEU A 131 7.07 -37.89 -11.62
CA LEU A 131 6.83 -36.76 -10.73
C LEU A 131 7.32 -35.44 -11.37
N VAL A 132 8.47 -35.47 -12.04
CA VAL A 132 9.00 -34.30 -12.77
C VAL A 132 8.04 -33.84 -13.86
N GLN A 133 7.42 -34.78 -14.57
CA GLN A 133 6.43 -34.45 -15.61
C GLN A 133 5.16 -33.84 -15.01
N GLU A 134 4.69 -34.36 -13.88
CA GLU A 134 3.50 -33.84 -13.20
C GLU A 134 3.69 -32.41 -12.66
N ILE A 135 4.87 -32.12 -12.08
CA ILE A 135 5.18 -30.80 -11.52
C ILE A 135 5.75 -29.82 -12.55
N ARG A 136 6.00 -30.25 -13.80
CA ARG A 136 6.53 -29.42 -14.90
C ARG A 136 5.86 -28.03 -15.03
N PRO A 137 4.52 -27.88 -15.00
CA PRO A 137 3.89 -26.57 -15.11
C PRO A 137 4.22 -25.64 -13.93
N LEU A 138 4.49 -26.18 -12.74
CA LEU A 138 4.89 -25.41 -11.56
C LEU A 138 6.38 -25.08 -11.59
N SER A 139 7.23 -26.05 -11.99
CA SER A 139 8.68 -25.85 -12.04
C SER A 139 9.11 -24.85 -13.11
N GLN A 140 8.42 -24.80 -14.26
CA GLN A 140 8.67 -23.80 -15.31
C GLN A 140 8.35 -22.36 -14.89
N ARG A 141 7.53 -22.19 -13.84
CA ARG A 141 7.18 -20.86 -13.29
C ARG A 141 8.17 -20.39 -12.22
N ILE A 142 9.17 -21.20 -11.89
CA ILE A 142 10.26 -20.79 -10.99
C ILE A 142 11.26 -19.93 -11.80
N PRO A 143 11.51 -18.68 -11.39
CA PRO A 143 12.52 -17.84 -12.02
C PRO A 143 13.92 -18.46 -11.89
N GLN A 144 14.73 -18.34 -12.94
CA GLN A 144 16.13 -18.77 -12.85
C GLN A 144 16.95 -17.77 -12.02
N PRO A 145 17.99 -18.22 -11.29
CA PRO A 145 18.85 -17.33 -10.52
C PRO A 145 19.41 -16.21 -11.40
N GLY A 146 19.23 -14.95 -10.97
CA GLY A 146 19.72 -13.77 -11.70
C GLY A 146 18.77 -13.25 -12.79
N THR A 147 17.64 -13.91 -13.04
CA THR A 147 16.59 -13.38 -13.92
C THR A 147 15.56 -12.57 -13.14
N GLY A 148 15.18 -11.42 -13.68
CA GLY A 148 14.05 -10.65 -13.15
C GLY A 148 12.75 -11.43 -13.36
N THR A 149 11.81 -11.29 -12.41
CA THR A 149 10.52 -11.97 -12.46
C THR A 149 9.39 -10.97 -12.40
N VAL A 150 8.33 -11.22 -13.18
CA VAL A 150 7.07 -10.44 -13.14
C VAL A 150 6.14 -10.99 -12.06
N LEU A 151 6.42 -12.19 -11.51
CA LEU A 151 5.59 -12.84 -10.50
C LEU A 151 5.75 -12.17 -9.12
N SER A 152 4.63 -12.03 -8.41
CA SER A 152 4.65 -11.56 -7.03
C SER A 152 5.30 -12.59 -6.09
N LEU A 153 5.77 -12.13 -4.91
CA LEU A 153 6.34 -13.00 -3.89
C LEU A 153 5.37 -14.14 -3.50
N SER A 154 4.08 -13.83 -3.36
CA SER A 154 3.06 -14.82 -3.03
C SER A 154 2.90 -15.90 -4.10
N GLN A 155 2.92 -15.52 -5.39
CA GLN A 155 2.82 -16.47 -6.50
C GLN A 155 4.04 -17.40 -6.55
N ARG A 156 5.23 -16.85 -6.31
CA ARG A 156 6.48 -17.63 -6.24
C ARG A 156 6.45 -18.63 -5.10
N LEU A 157 6.05 -18.19 -3.90
CA LEU A 157 5.88 -19.07 -2.75
C LEU A 157 4.86 -20.18 -3.02
N GLN A 158 3.73 -19.85 -3.68
CA GLN A 158 2.71 -20.83 -4.05
C GLN A 158 3.25 -21.91 -4.99
N ASN A 159 4.11 -21.56 -5.95
CA ASN A 159 4.76 -22.55 -6.81
C ASN A 159 5.64 -23.51 -6.00
N ILE A 160 6.44 -23.00 -5.07
CA ILE A 160 7.30 -23.82 -4.19
C ILE A 160 6.45 -24.77 -3.36
N VAL A 161 5.42 -24.26 -2.67
CA VAL A 161 4.52 -25.06 -1.83
C VAL A 161 3.76 -26.08 -2.67
N GLY A 162 3.34 -25.73 -3.88
CA GLY A 162 2.67 -26.66 -4.80
C GLY A 162 3.56 -27.84 -5.18
N ILE A 163 4.83 -27.57 -5.49
CA ILE A 163 5.79 -28.65 -5.79
C ILE A 163 6.04 -29.50 -4.55
N LEU A 164 6.30 -28.89 -3.38
CA LEU A 164 6.53 -29.63 -2.14
C LEU A 164 5.35 -30.51 -1.76
N THR A 165 4.12 -30.03 -1.93
CA THR A 165 2.90 -30.80 -1.71
C THR A 165 2.86 -32.03 -2.62
N GLN A 166 3.19 -31.88 -3.90
CA GLN A 166 3.18 -33.00 -4.84
C GLN A 166 4.30 -34.01 -4.53
N VAL A 167 5.49 -33.52 -4.15
CA VAL A 167 6.61 -34.36 -3.71
C VAL A 167 6.24 -35.15 -2.45
N ASP A 168 5.61 -34.51 -1.46
CA ASP A 168 5.17 -35.15 -0.22
C ASP A 168 4.09 -36.20 -0.49
N LYS A 169 3.11 -35.89 -1.33
CA LYS A 169 2.08 -36.83 -1.77
C LYS A 169 2.69 -38.06 -2.45
N PHE A 170 3.63 -37.86 -3.37
CA PHE A 170 4.33 -38.95 -4.03
C PHE A 170 5.14 -39.79 -3.04
N ASN A 171 5.80 -39.14 -2.07
CA ASN A 171 6.61 -39.84 -1.07
C ASN A 171 5.78 -40.67 -0.06
N THR A 172 4.57 -40.22 0.25
CA THR A 172 3.67 -40.88 1.21
C THR A 172 2.76 -41.92 0.58
N THR A 173 2.69 -41.98 -0.75
CA THR A 173 1.80 -42.88 -1.49
C THR A 173 2.62 -43.91 -2.27
N VAL A 174 2.13 -45.14 -2.34
CA VAL A 174 2.65 -46.12 -3.29
C VAL A 174 1.92 -45.92 -4.61
N GLU A 175 2.63 -45.67 -5.71
CA GLU A 175 2.00 -45.45 -7.02
C GLU A 175 2.51 -46.48 -8.04
N VAL A 176 1.60 -46.98 -8.87
CA VAL A 176 1.95 -47.85 -10.00
C VAL A 176 1.71 -47.11 -11.29
N ILE A 177 2.79 -46.91 -12.06
CA ILE A 177 2.79 -46.12 -13.29
C ILE A 177 3.26 -47.03 -14.43
N PRO A 178 2.47 -47.19 -15.51
CA PRO A 178 2.91 -47.85 -16.73
C PRO A 178 4.02 -47.05 -17.40
N ASP A 179 5.07 -47.73 -17.82
CA ASP A 179 6.23 -47.14 -18.50
C ASP A 179 6.66 -48.03 -19.67
N GLN A 180 7.38 -47.46 -20.62
CA GLN A 180 7.96 -48.20 -21.74
C GLN A 180 9.47 -48.21 -21.60
N ARG A 181 10.07 -49.41 -21.56
CA ARG A 181 11.52 -49.56 -21.42
C ARG A 181 12.10 -50.34 -22.58
N ASP A 182 13.23 -49.85 -23.08
CA ASP A 182 14.10 -50.56 -24.02
C ASP A 182 15.14 -51.35 -23.21
N PHE A 183 15.23 -52.65 -23.48
CA PHE A 183 16.15 -53.56 -22.80
C PHE A 183 17.46 -53.78 -23.57
N GLY A 184 17.70 -53.00 -24.63
CA GLY A 184 18.94 -53.01 -25.40
C GLY A 184 18.99 -54.06 -26.52
N ASP A 185 17.95 -54.88 -26.65
CA ASP A 185 17.75 -55.82 -27.76
C ASP A 185 16.93 -55.21 -28.91
N GLY A 186 16.59 -53.91 -28.82
CA GLY A 186 15.75 -53.19 -29.77
C GLY A 186 14.25 -53.46 -29.58
N SER A 187 13.86 -54.22 -28.55
CA SER A 187 12.47 -54.42 -28.17
C SER A 187 12.08 -53.43 -27.06
N VAL A 188 11.03 -52.65 -27.34
CA VAL A 188 10.40 -51.78 -26.34
C VAL A 188 9.30 -52.59 -25.67
N VAL A 189 9.46 -52.85 -24.38
CA VAL A 189 8.50 -53.62 -23.59
C VAL A 189 7.76 -52.69 -22.63
N GLU A 190 6.44 -52.85 -22.58
CA GLU A 190 5.59 -52.16 -21.61
C GLU A 190 5.78 -52.80 -20.23
N VAL A 191 6.29 -52.02 -19.30
CA VAL A 191 6.51 -52.41 -17.91
C VAL A 191 5.58 -51.63 -17.00
N SER A 192 5.23 -52.22 -15.86
CA SER A 192 4.55 -51.51 -14.78
C SER A 192 5.56 -51.23 -13.69
N THR A 193 5.70 -49.97 -13.29
CA THR A 193 6.66 -49.53 -12.28
C THR A 193 5.91 -49.14 -11.02
N ILE A 194 6.20 -49.82 -9.91
CA ILE A 194 5.72 -49.47 -8.58
C ILE A 194 6.76 -48.59 -7.88
N TYR A 195 6.36 -47.38 -7.51
CA TYR A 195 7.18 -46.45 -6.72
C TYR A 195 6.82 -46.59 -5.25
N LEU A 196 7.83 -46.86 -4.43
CA LEU A 196 7.74 -46.90 -2.98
C LEU A 196 8.26 -45.56 -2.45
N GLY A 197 7.42 -44.53 -2.56
CA GLY A 197 7.81 -43.14 -2.29
C GLY A 197 8.96 -42.68 -3.19
N LEU A 198 9.90 -41.92 -2.62
CA LEU A 198 11.09 -41.42 -3.33
C LEU A 198 12.35 -42.28 -3.15
N GLY A 199 12.27 -43.35 -2.35
CA GLY A 199 13.45 -44.15 -1.99
C GLY A 199 13.79 -45.19 -3.04
N THR A 200 12.80 -45.94 -3.50
CA THR A 200 13.01 -47.03 -4.45
C THR A 200 11.80 -47.21 -5.36
N ALA A 201 12.05 -47.75 -6.54
CA ALA A 201 11.03 -48.18 -7.48
C ALA A 201 11.37 -49.59 -7.97
N LEU A 202 10.35 -50.35 -8.35
CA LEU A 202 10.53 -51.67 -8.95
C LEU A 202 9.69 -51.72 -10.20
N TYR A 203 10.19 -52.35 -11.25
CA TYR A 203 9.40 -52.57 -12.45
C TYR A 203 9.31 -54.06 -12.76
N ALA A 204 8.20 -54.45 -13.38
CA ALA A 204 8.05 -55.75 -13.99
C ALA A 204 7.23 -55.66 -15.28
N ASP A 205 7.55 -56.49 -16.25
CA ASP A 205 6.77 -56.63 -17.47
C ASP A 205 5.52 -57.51 -17.27
N LYS A 206 4.56 -57.41 -18.19
CA LYS A 206 3.34 -58.24 -18.13
C LYS A 206 3.62 -59.74 -18.26
N SER A 207 4.73 -60.12 -18.90
CA SER A 207 5.10 -61.51 -19.12
C SER A 207 5.85 -62.16 -17.94
N GLY A 208 6.28 -61.36 -16.95
CA GLY A 208 7.02 -61.84 -15.78
C GLY A 208 8.42 -62.34 -16.13
N ARG A 209 9.02 -61.81 -17.20
CA ARG A 209 10.36 -62.15 -17.68
C ARG A 209 11.38 -61.05 -17.40
N HIS A 210 10.94 -59.80 -17.35
CA HIS A 210 11.82 -58.66 -17.14
C HIS A 210 11.44 -57.90 -15.89
N ALA A 211 12.43 -57.62 -15.05
CA ALA A 211 12.25 -56.81 -13.86
C ALA A 211 13.53 -56.11 -13.46
N GLY A 212 13.42 -55.21 -12.48
CA GLY A 212 14.56 -54.53 -11.91
C GLY A 212 14.13 -53.48 -10.90
N SER A 213 15.14 -52.81 -10.35
CA SER A 213 14.99 -51.77 -9.35
C SER A 213 15.46 -50.42 -9.86
N GLY A 214 14.81 -49.38 -9.38
CA GLY A 214 15.23 -47.99 -9.53
C GLY A 214 15.57 -47.42 -8.16
N SER A 215 16.68 -46.70 -8.07
CA SER A 215 17.05 -45.95 -6.88
C SER A 215 17.76 -44.66 -7.29
N VAL A 216 17.83 -43.71 -6.36
CA VAL A 216 18.59 -42.48 -6.56
C VAL A 216 20.08 -42.79 -6.37
N SER A 217 20.87 -42.60 -7.42
CA SER A 217 22.34 -42.74 -7.35
C SER A 217 22.97 -41.69 -6.43
N ALA A 218 24.24 -41.88 -6.08
CA ALA A 218 25.01 -40.91 -5.30
C ALA A 218 25.09 -39.51 -5.97
N GLU A 219 24.98 -39.46 -7.30
CA GLU A 219 24.96 -38.23 -8.10
C GLU A 219 23.57 -37.54 -8.07
N GLY A 220 22.57 -38.20 -7.50
CA GLY A 220 21.21 -37.70 -7.40
C GLY A 220 20.38 -37.94 -8.66
N VAL A 221 20.74 -38.91 -9.51
CA VAL A 221 19.97 -39.29 -10.70
C VAL A 221 19.37 -40.66 -10.48
N TRP A 222 18.13 -40.87 -10.92
CA TRP A 222 17.50 -42.20 -10.90
C TRP A 222 18.23 -43.15 -11.85
N THR A 223 18.78 -44.21 -11.28
CA THR A 223 19.46 -45.29 -12.02
C THR A 223 18.65 -46.56 -11.91
N TRP A 224 18.67 -47.36 -12.97
CA TRP A 224 17.89 -48.57 -13.09
C TRP A 224 18.80 -49.77 -13.27
N GLU A 225 18.60 -50.79 -12.44
CA GLU A 225 19.38 -52.02 -12.45
C GLU A 225 18.47 -53.20 -12.80
N PRO A 226 18.78 -53.97 -13.86
CA PRO A 226 18.01 -55.16 -14.23
C PRO A 226 18.19 -56.29 -13.22
N HIS A 227 17.06 -56.86 -12.79
CA HIS A 227 16.97 -58.04 -11.92
C HIS A 227 15.81 -58.93 -12.38
N ASP A 228 16.00 -59.61 -13.51
CA ASP A 228 14.97 -60.46 -14.12
C ASP A 228 14.51 -61.61 -13.20
N ASP A 229 15.38 -62.07 -12.29
CA ASP A 229 15.06 -63.07 -11.26
C ASP A 229 13.91 -62.64 -10.33
N TRP A 230 13.65 -61.33 -10.21
CA TRP A 230 12.60 -60.78 -9.35
C TRP A 230 11.25 -60.62 -10.07
N ALA A 231 11.19 -60.86 -11.39
CA ALA A 231 10.02 -60.54 -12.20
C ALA A 231 8.72 -61.22 -11.73
N PRO A 232 8.69 -62.50 -11.35
CA PRO A 232 7.47 -63.12 -10.82
C PRO A 232 6.99 -62.48 -9.51
N ALA A 233 7.93 -62.09 -8.63
CA ALA A 233 7.64 -61.53 -7.32
C ALA A 233 7.12 -60.09 -7.43
N VAL A 234 7.80 -59.24 -8.20
CA VAL A 234 7.42 -57.84 -8.42
C VAL A 234 6.08 -57.76 -9.18
N LEU A 235 5.85 -58.63 -10.16
CA LEU A 235 4.57 -58.70 -10.88
C LEU A 235 3.41 -59.09 -9.95
N ALA A 236 3.63 -60.05 -9.03
CA ALA A 236 2.62 -60.42 -8.03
C ALA A 236 2.29 -59.24 -7.11
N MET A 237 3.31 -58.50 -6.65
CA MET A 237 3.12 -57.29 -5.84
C MET A 237 2.28 -56.23 -6.57
N ILE A 238 2.62 -55.94 -7.83
CA ILE A 238 1.88 -54.95 -8.64
C ILE A 238 0.41 -55.37 -8.81
N ARG A 239 0.16 -56.65 -9.11
CA ARG A 239 -1.22 -57.18 -9.25
C ARG A 239 -2.00 -57.12 -7.95
N MET A 240 -1.36 -57.42 -6.82
CA MET A 240 -1.97 -57.29 -5.50
C MET A 240 -2.34 -55.84 -5.20
N TYR A 241 -1.43 -54.89 -5.46
CA TYR A 241 -1.68 -53.47 -5.25
C TYR A 241 -2.84 -52.95 -6.11
N GLN A 242 -2.91 -53.39 -7.37
CA GLN A 242 -4.00 -53.04 -8.30
C GLN A 242 -5.34 -53.76 -8.01
N GLY A 243 -5.40 -54.63 -6.99
CA GLY A 243 -6.61 -55.40 -6.67
C GLY A 243 -6.96 -56.47 -7.70
N ALA A 244 -6.03 -56.84 -8.57
CA ALA A 244 -6.23 -57.85 -9.62
C ALA A 244 -6.14 -59.29 -9.09
N THR A 245 -5.94 -59.49 -7.79
CA THR A 245 -5.80 -60.82 -7.16
C THR A 245 -6.41 -60.80 -5.75
N ASN A 246 -7.11 -61.87 -5.38
CA ASN A 246 -7.77 -62.02 -4.07
C ASN A 246 -6.87 -62.60 -2.97
N GLU A 247 -5.62 -62.91 -3.30
CA GLU A 247 -4.66 -63.54 -2.40
C GLU A 247 -3.67 -62.51 -1.86
N ILE A 248 -3.69 -62.31 -0.55
CA ILE A 248 -2.75 -61.43 0.15
C ILE A 248 -1.55 -62.29 0.59
N ARG A 249 -0.36 -62.00 0.06
CA ARG A 249 0.88 -62.69 0.43
C ARG A 249 2.02 -61.70 0.65
N PHE A 250 2.96 -62.05 1.53
CA PHE A 250 4.19 -61.28 1.69
C PHE A 250 5.13 -61.59 0.52
N VAL A 251 5.56 -60.55 -0.18
CA VAL A 251 6.54 -60.63 -1.27
C VAL A 251 7.87 -60.11 -0.73
N PRO A 252 8.93 -60.94 -0.62
CA PRO A 252 10.24 -60.47 -0.22
C PRO A 252 10.83 -59.66 -1.37
N VAL A 253 11.00 -58.35 -1.15
CA VAL A 253 11.73 -57.48 -2.08
C VAL A 253 13.03 -57.05 -1.41
N PRO A 254 14.18 -57.22 -2.07
CA PRO A 254 15.43 -56.65 -1.61
C PRO A 254 15.35 -55.13 -1.78
N VAL A 255 15.17 -54.43 -0.67
CA VAL A 255 15.26 -52.97 -0.61
C VAL A 255 16.55 -52.65 0.13
N GLU A 256 17.49 -51.99 -0.55
CA GLU A 256 18.63 -51.39 0.11
C GLU A 256 18.20 -50.05 0.72
N ILE A 257 18.26 -49.95 2.05
CA ILE A 257 18.02 -48.71 2.77
C ILE A 257 19.37 -47.97 2.82
N GLN A 258 19.46 -46.84 2.11
CA GLN A 258 20.60 -45.93 2.18
C GLN A 258 20.51 -44.98 3.38
#